data_AF-X8JB07-F1
#
_entry.id   AF-X8JB07-F1
#
_cell.length_a   1.000
_cell.length_b   1.000
_cell.length_c   1.000
_cell.angle_alpha   90.00
_cell.angle_beta   90.00
_cell.angle_gamma   90.00
#
_symmetry.space_group_name_H-M   'P 1'
#
loop_
_entity.id
_entity.type
_entity.pdbx_description
1 polymer ?
#
loop_
_entity_poly.entity_id
_entity_poly.type
_entity_poly.pdbx_seq_one_letter_code
_entity_poly.pdbx_strand_id
1 'polypeptide(L)'
;MSGRPHAQWGRPLAAYILAHGKDKAMERVPYDAEFEPIALDGIQKVCRLAGDIDTITKRDVDQVTLSTLNTILKLSQSPLYLRHFESTLLISGCIKLMTSVSISGKSSPFSYEYGYLSFKILTIAIGACVLARSYELTPVVERMIGDRETPILQMFSNEVSQVIKQEIEDAYDDDAACDWLLGWAKAPERPQEPPLASRVDISTLLNILAGDCKAFMKAWSSTFSPRLSGVMFLLWRYVFNKCIMKSSPQPEIQLNPFCELIWRCMIMATTDEVNPLMYMFNTVQAAGADNWEKYSNTPAGRFDADDSRTILNLFIMRMAPVNLERYSRLGFAEMTAFLRFIKRRVEPGCENLFPQVFNMVLDRTWEALNTNELDDGMLIDAAGRTLMYLGNCMQILGGSFPLNSTVIMQITAILAEKRVFELVGRVVLMMKYTVVPPGGSDPEAGRNGMFRVFSELFFEQVEQLAAESDLERAFSHYVPEWLKISRHLATLRFRIETEPRPIWDHYEVRGISWWDMAKCLGLEQQIKAALESGKSCSYARCPAPNDLGGGQLTCRLCYRPTYCSAQCQARDWVNDFGLGSHQTSCTRAT
;
A
#
# COMPACT_ATOMS: atom_id res chain seq x y z
N MET A 1 1.52 -13.93 28.54
CA MET A 1 0.59 -13.07 29.33
C MET A 1 -0.52 -13.96 29.88
N SER A 2 -0.79 -13.92 31.18
CA SER A 2 -1.89 -14.69 31.77
C SER A 2 -3.21 -14.19 31.17
N GLY A 3 -4.10 -15.10 30.75
CA GLY A 3 -5.41 -14.75 30.17
C GLY A 3 -6.40 -14.13 31.18
N ARG A 4 -5.94 -13.72 32.37
CA ARG A 4 -6.79 -13.17 33.43
C ARG A 4 -6.90 -11.65 33.28
N PRO A 5 -8.09 -11.05 33.47
CA PRO A 5 -8.25 -9.60 33.49
C PRO A 5 -7.36 -8.94 34.56
N HIS A 6 -6.75 -7.81 34.21
CA HIS A 6 -6.06 -6.95 35.16
C HIS A 6 -7.11 -6.20 35.99
N ALA A 7 -6.92 -6.13 37.32
CA ALA A 7 -7.91 -5.54 38.23
C ALA A 7 -8.27 -4.09 37.88
N GLN A 8 -7.28 -3.31 37.42
CA GLN A 8 -7.46 -1.91 37.05
C GLN A 8 -7.72 -1.71 35.55
N TRP A 9 -7.02 -2.47 34.70
CA TRP A 9 -6.97 -2.19 33.25
C TRP A 9 -7.90 -3.07 32.42
N GLY A 10 -8.56 -4.04 33.05
CA GLY A 10 -9.54 -4.91 32.40
C GLY A 10 -8.88 -6.02 31.59
N ARG A 11 -9.56 -6.39 30.49
CA ARG A 11 -9.18 -7.56 29.68
C ARG A 11 -7.85 -7.31 28.94
N PRO A 12 -7.01 -8.33 28.77
CA PRO A 12 -5.83 -8.23 27.89
C PRO A 12 -6.23 -8.21 26.41
N LEU A 13 -5.32 -7.75 25.54
CA LEU A 13 -5.50 -7.62 24.08
C LEU A 13 -6.20 -8.81 23.42
N ALA A 14 -5.72 -10.04 23.66
CA ALA A 14 -6.29 -11.23 23.05
C ALA A 14 -7.77 -11.47 23.40
N ALA A 15 -8.24 -10.95 24.54
CA ALA A 15 -9.61 -11.12 25.01
C ALA A 15 -10.52 -9.95 24.61
N TYR A 16 -10.04 -8.70 24.69
CA TYR A 16 -10.92 -7.55 24.41
C TYR A 16 -11.20 -7.36 22.92
N ILE A 17 -10.30 -7.76 22.00
CA ILE A 17 -10.56 -7.63 20.56
C ILE A 17 -11.82 -8.39 20.14
N LEU A 18 -12.11 -9.52 20.79
CA LEU A 18 -13.32 -10.31 20.56
C LEU A 18 -14.57 -9.61 21.09
N ALA A 19 -14.43 -8.79 22.14
CA ALA A 19 -15.54 -8.08 22.76
C ALA A 19 -15.93 -6.79 22.06
N HIS A 20 -15.09 -6.27 21.16
CA HIS A 20 -15.29 -5.01 20.42
C HIS A 20 -15.40 -5.24 18.90
N GLY A 21 -15.97 -6.38 18.50
CA GLY A 21 -16.23 -6.75 17.11
C GLY A 21 -17.42 -6.01 16.46
N LYS A 22 -17.77 -6.38 15.21
CA LYS A 22 -18.80 -5.72 14.38
C LYS A 22 -20.18 -5.72 15.05
N ASP A 23 -20.57 -6.81 15.72
CA ASP A 23 -21.90 -6.95 16.33
C ASP A 23 -22.19 -5.86 17.36
N LYS A 24 -21.18 -5.47 18.15
CA LYS A 24 -21.29 -4.38 19.13
C LYS A 24 -21.38 -2.99 18.49
N ALA A 25 -20.90 -2.84 17.27
CA ALA A 25 -20.94 -1.56 16.57
C ALA A 25 -22.27 -1.27 15.88
N MET A 26 -23.06 -2.31 15.64
CA MET A 26 -24.44 -2.18 15.14
C MET A 26 -25.42 -1.80 16.25
N GLU A 27 -25.02 -1.91 17.52
CA GLU A 27 -25.86 -1.55 18.65
C GLU A 27 -26.14 -0.05 18.65
N ARG A 28 -27.43 0.30 18.57
CA ARG A 28 -27.93 1.66 18.72
C ARG A 28 -28.69 1.78 20.03
N VAL A 29 -28.30 2.75 20.85
CA VAL A 29 -28.95 3.00 22.14
C VAL A 29 -29.93 4.17 21.97
N PRO A 30 -31.20 4.02 22.38
CA PRO A 30 -32.15 5.13 22.35
C PRO A 30 -31.68 6.23 23.30
N TYR A 31 -32.17 7.46 23.08
CA TYR A 31 -31.96 8.53 24.05
C TYR A 31 -32.58 8.15 25.40
N ASP A 32 -31.79 8.27 26.45
CA ASP A 32 -32.13 8.05 27.84
C ASP A 32 -31.68 9.26 28.67
N ALA A 33 -32.66 10.00 29.19
CA ALA A 33 -32.47 11.21 29.98
C ALA A 33 -31.83 10.94 31.35
N GLU A 34 -31.94 9.72 31.88
CA GLU A 34 -31.31 9.33 33.15
C GLU A 34 -29.86 8.89 32.95
N PHE A 35 -29.55 8.31 31.80
CA PHE A 35 -28.21 7.87 31.44
C PHE A 35 -27.26 9.03 31.11
N GLU A 36 -27.75 10.04 30.39
CA GLU A 36 -26.95 11.16 29.88
C GLU A 36 -26.16 11.90 30.99
N PRO A 37 -26.75 12.31 32.12
CA PRO A 37 -26.01 12.96 33.21
C PRO A 37 -24.88 12.10 33.80
N ILE A 38 -25.06 10.78 33.86
CA ILE A 38 -24.05 9.84 34.39
C ILE A 38 -22.85 9.79 33.45
N ALA A 39 -23.10 9.73 32.15
CA ALA A 39 -22.05 9.72 31.14
C ALA A 39 -21.31 11.07 31.07
N LEU A 40 -22.03 12.18 31.23
CA LEU A 40 -21.45 13.54 31.32
C LEU A 40 -20.56 13.72 32.55
N ASP A 41 -20.94 13.19 33.72
CA ASP A 41 -20.05 13.14 34.89
C ASP A 41 -18.77 12.33 34.59
N GLY A 42 -18.91 11.23 33.84
CA GLY A 42 -17.78 10.48 33.31
C GLY A 42 -16.85 11.33 32.43
N ILE A 43 -17.40 12.06 31.45
CA ILE A 43 -16.62 12.98 30.61
C ILE A 43 -15.91 14.03 31.46
N GLN A 44 -16.63 14.65 32.42
CA GLN A 44 -16.04 15.66 33.30
C GLN A 44 -14.86 15.10 34.12
N LYS A 45 -14.97 13.87 34.64
CA LYS A 45 -13.85 13.21 35.35
C LYS A 45 -12.62 13.08 34.46
N VAL A 46 -12.80 12.70 33.18
CA VAL A 46 -11.68 12.62 32.23
C VAL A 46 -11.14 14.01 31.90
N CYS A 47 -12.01 14.99 31.66
CA CYS A 47 -11.61 16.37 31.35
C CYS A 47 -10.82 17.04 32.49
N ARG A 48 -11.05 16.67 33.75
CA ARG A 48 -10.25 17.16 34.90
C ARG A 48 -8.79 16.72 34.85
N LEU A 49 -8.48 15.69 34.06
CA LEU A 49 -7.11 15.24 33.80
C LEU A 49 -6.42 16.08 32.71
N ALA A 50 -7.12 17.02 32.07
CA ALA A 50 -6.50 17.94 31.13
C ALA A 50 -5.63 18.96 31.89
N GLY A 51 -4.31 18.90 31.67
CA GLY A 51 -3.33 19.73 32.38
C GLY A 51 -1.90 19.20 32.24
N ASP A 52 -0.94 19.85 32.91
CA ASP A 52 0.45 19.39 32.94
C ASP A 52 0.57 18.04 33.66
N ILE A 53 1.30 17.09 33.05
CA ILE A 53 1.51 15.73 33.59
C ILE A 53 2.01 15.76 35.03
N ASP A 54 2.83 16.76 35.37
CA ASP A 54 3.44 16.89 36.68
C ASP A 54 2.45 17.27 37.79
N THR A 55 1.25 17.74 37.42
CA THR A 55 0.20 18.13 38.37
C THR A 55 -0.83 17.05 38.62
N ILE A 56 -0.86 16.00 37.79
CA ILE A 56 -1.85 14.92 37.87
C ILE A 56 -1.32 13.82 38.77
N THR A 57 -2.03 13.55 39.88
CA THR A 57 -1.64 12.48 40.78
C THR A 57 -2.19 11.13 40.31
N LYS A 58 -1.55 10.04 40.72
CA LYS A 58 -2.06 8.68 40.49
C LYS A 58 -3.52 8.52 40.98
N ARG A 59 -3.89 9.20 42.08
CA ARG A 59 -5.26 9.16 42.61
C ARG A 59 -6.28 9.77 41.66
N ASP A 60 -5.90 10.76 40.86
CA ASP A 60 -6.80 11.40 39.90
C ASP A 60 -7.08 10.47 38.72
N VAL A 61 -6.04 9.77 38.24
CA VAL A 61 -6.18 8.72 37.21
C VAL A 61 -7.03 7.55 37.73
N ASP A 62 -6.80 7.11 38.97
CA ASP A 62 -7.52 5.99 39.57
C ASP A 62 -9.04 6.26 39.76
N GLN A 63 -9.49 7.52 39.72
CA GLN A 63 -10.92 7.87 39.73
C GLN A 63 -11.64 7.53 38.42
N VAL A 64 -10.91 7.44 37.31
CA VAL A 64 -11.47 7.02 36.02
C VAL A 64 -11.35 5.51 35.90
N THR A 65 -12.46 4.81 36.09
CA THR A 65 -12.52 3.35 36.03
C THR A 65 -12.84 2.85 34.61
N LEU A 66 -12.66 1.54 34.37
CA LEU A 66 -13.12 0.90 33.14
C LEU A 66 -14.64 1.09 32.92
N SER A 67 -15.43 1.12 34.01
CA SER A 67 -16.87 1.39 33.94
C SER A 67 -17.16 2.81 33.46
N THR A 68 -16.38 3.79 33.95
CA THR A 68 -16.46 5.19 33.51
C THR A 68 -16.23 5.30 32.00
N LEU A 69 -15.16 4.68 31.48
CA LEU A 69 -14.85 4.70 30.05
C LEU A 69 -15.91 4.00 29.19
N ASN A 70 -16.43 2.86 29.63
CA ASN A 70 -17.53 2.18 28.93
C ASN A 70 -18.81 3.03 28.90
N THR A 71 -19.11 3.72 30.01
CA THR A 71 -20.26 4.64 30.10
C THR A 71 -20.13 5.79 29.11
N ILE A 72 -18.95 6.43 29.03
CA ILE A 72 -18.68 7.47 28.04
C ILE A 72 -18.82 6.91 26.62
N LEU A 73 -18.18 5.77 26.32
CA LEU A 73 -18.21 5.19 24.98
C LEU A 73 -19.62 4.82 24.53
N LYS A 74 -20.51 4.41 25.45
CA LYS A 74 -21.91 4.12 25.15
C LYS A 74 -22.67 5.32 24.56
N LEU A 75 -22.26 6.56 24.86
CA LEU A 75 -22.82 7.74 24.19
C LEU A 75 -22.64 7.70 22.67
N SER A 76 -21.54 7.13 22.18
CA SER A 76 -21.27 7.03 20.73
C SER A 76 -22.21 6.07 19.98
N GLN A 77 -23.05 5.32 20.69
CA GLN A 77 -24.08 4.45 20.13
C GLN A 77 -25.39 5.19 19.83
N SER A 78 -25.46 6.51 20.05
CA SER A 78 -26.58 7.35 19.66
C SER A 78 -26.09 8.60 18.93
N PRO A 79 -26.66 8.96 17.78
CA PRO A 79 -26.27 10.18 17.07
C PRO A 79 -26.46 11.45 17.90
N LEU A 80 -27.49 11.47 18.77
CA LEU A 80 -27.88 12.63 19.57
C LEU A 80 -26.83 13.01 20.61
N TYR A 81 -26.00 12.06 21.04
CA TYR A 81 -24.98 12.31 22.06
C TYR A 81 -23.61 12.68 21.49
N LEU A 82 -23.42 12.66 20.16
CA LEU A 82 -22.11 12.91 19.55
C LEU A 82 -21.57 14.31 19.88
N ARG A 83 -22.45 15.30 20.07
CA ARG A 83 -22.05 16.66 20.48
C ARG A 83 -21.35 16.70 21.83
N HIS A 84 -21.59 15.75 22.72
CA HIS A 84 -20.90 15.71 24.03
C HIS A 84 -19.41 15.38 23.91
N PHE A 85 -18.97 14.87 22.77
CA PHE A 85 -17.56 14.62 22.48
C PHE A 85 -16.82 15.85 21.95
N GLU A 86 -17.51 16.97 21.70
CA GLU A 86 -16.92 18.24 21.25
C GLU A 86 -16.17 18.94 22.40
N SER A 87 -15.13 18.29 22.93
CA SER A 87 -14.34 18.79 24.05
C SER A 87 -12.86 18.54 23.84
N THR A 88 -12.08 19.63 23.72
CA THR A 88 -10.61 19.55 23.61
C THR A 88 -9.95 19.03 24.88
N LEU A 89 -10.57 19.28 26.05
CA LEU A 89 -10.10 18.74 27.33
C LEU A 89 -10.26 17.22 27.42
N LEU A 90 -11.31 16.67 26.80
CA LEU A 90 -11.50 15.22 26.74
C LEU A 90 -10.36 14.54 25.96
N ILE A 91 -9.88 15.16 24.88
CA ILE A 91 -8.73 14.68 24.10
C ILE A 91 -7.49 14.61 25.00
N SER A 92 -7.13 15.71 25.67
CA SER A 92 -5.95 15.75 26.56
C SER A 92 -6.07 14.73 27.71
N GLY A 93 -7.23 14.66 28.38
CA GLY A 93 -7.48 13.72 29.45
C GLY A 93 -7.32 12.25 29.02
N CYS A 94 -7.84 11.87 27.85
CA CYS A 94 -7.66 10.54 27.29
C CYS A 94 -6.19 10.21 27.01
N ILE A 95 -5.37 11.17 26.54
CA ILE A 95 -3.92 10.96 26.34
C ILE A 95 -3.26 10.62 27.68
N LYS A 96 -3.60 11.34 28.76
CA LYS A 96 -3.07 11.04 30.11
C LYS A 96 -3.49 9.65 30.58
N LEU A 97 -4.75 9.26 30.38
CA LEU A 97 -5.20 7.91 30.73
C LEU A 97 -4.42 6.83 29.99
N MET A 98 -4.12 7.04 28.71
CA MET A 98 -3.27 6.10 27.95
C MET A 98 -1.86 6.00 28.54
N THR A 99 -1.26 7.10 28.98
CA THR A 99 0.09 7.06 29.61
C THR A 99 0.13 6.23 30.89
N SER A 100 -1.00 6.11 31.60
CA SER A 100 -1.08 5.38 32.87
C SER A 100 -0.94 3.87 32.73
N VAL A 101 -1.23 3.33 31.54
CA VAL A 101 -1.14 1.89 31.27
C VAL A 101 0.29 1.55 30.88
N SER A 102 1.01 0.86 31.76
CA SER A 102 2.41 0.49 31.54
C SER A 102 2.69 -0.97 31.89
N ILE A 103 3.55 -1.62 31.10
CA ILE A 103 4.04 -2.98 31.35
C ILE A 103 5.55 -2.89 31.50
N SER A 104 6.05 -3.34 32.66
CA SER A 104 7.50 -3.31 32.97
C SER A 104 8.13 -1.93 32.77
N GLY A 105 7.41 -0.87 33.14
CA GLY A 105 7.88 0.52 33.04
C GLY A 105 7.79 1.15 31.65
N LYS A 106 7.28 0.44 30.63
CA LYS A 106 7.02 0.98 29.29
C LYS A 106 5.53 1.20 29.07
N SER A 107 5.15 2.34 28.50
CA SER A 107 3.74 2.60 28.14
C SER A 107 3.28 1.57 27.11
N SER A 108 2.14 0.94 27.37
CA SER A 108 1.53 -0.05 26.46
C SER A 108 0.00 -0.05 26.62
N PRO A 109 -0.67 1.05 26.23
CA PRO A 109 -2.11 1.20 26.41
C PRO A 109 -2.93 0.16 25.66
N PHE A 110 -2.46 -0.37 24.53
CA PHE A 110 -3.21 -1.33 23.74
C PHE A 110 -3.04 -2.77 24.24
N SER A 111 -2.15 -3.01 25.19
CA SER A 111 -2.09 -4.32 25.85
C SER A 111 -3.34 -4.64 26.68
N TYR A 112 -4.09 -3.61 27.10
CA TYR A 112 -5.29 -3.77 27.92
C TYR A 112 -6.46 -2.90 27.44
N GLU A 113 -7.67 -3.33 27.77
CA GLU A 113 -8.92 -2.70 27.33
C GLU A 113 -9.03 -1.23 27.74
N TYR A 114 -8.53 -0.86 28.94
CA TYR A 114 -8.58 0.50 29.45
C TYR A 114 -7.92 1.54 28.53
N GLY A 115 -6.69 1.25 28.06
CA GLY A 115 -5.97 2.15 27.17
C GLY A 115 -6.60 2.19 25.77
N TYR A 116 -7.07 1.05 25.27
CA TYR A 116 -7.84 0.99 24.02
C TYR A 116 -9.12 1.84 24.06
N LEU A 117 -9.92 1.76 25.14
CA LEU A 117 -11.13 2.57 25.30
C LEU A 117 -10.80 4.07 25.38
N SER A 118 -9.73 4.43 26.10
CA SER A 118 -9.24 5.81 26.18
C SER A 118 -8.90 6.35 24.80
N PHE A 119 -8.19 5.57 23.98
CA PHE A 119 -7.85 5.94 22.61
C PHE A 119 -9.10 6.04 21.70
N LYS A 120 -10.07 5.14 21.86
CA LYS A 120 -11.33 5.16 21.10
C LYS A 120 -12.14 6.42 21.38
N ILE A 121 -12.28 6.79 22.65
CA ILE A 121 -12.95 8.03 23.08
C ILE A 121 -12.22 9.25 22.53
N LEU A 122 -10.89 9.28 22.62
CA LEU A 122 -10.06 10.33 22.03
C LEU A 122 -10.32 10.49 20.52
N THR A 123 -10.40 9.38 19.79
CA THR A 123 -10.61 9.40 18.34
C THR A 123 -11.97 9.99 17.99
N ILE A 124 -13.02 9.65 18.77
CA ILE A 124 -14.36 10.23 18.61
C ILE A 124 -14.35 11.72 18.95
N ALA A 125 -13.68 12.12 20.04
CA ALA A 125 -13.58 13.52 20.44
C ALA A 125 -12.87 14.38 19.40
N ILE A 126 -11.78 13.90 18.81
CA ILE A 126 -11.10 14.59 17.70
C ILE A 126 -12.05 14.74 16.50
N GLY A 127 -12.72 13.66 16.10
CA GLY A 127 -13.68 13.71 14.99
C GLY A 127 -14.83 14.69 15.23
N ALA A 128 -15.37 14.73 16.46
CA ALA A 128 -16.50 15.58 16.81
C ALA A 128 -16.11 17.05 16.75
N CYS A 129 -14.93 17.39 17.29
CA CYS A 129 -14.38 18.74 17.19
C CYS A 129 -14.09 19.14 15.74
N VAL A 130 -13.57 18.23 14.90
CA VAL A 130 -13.35 18.50 13.46
C VAL A 130 -14.66 18.84 12.77
N LEU A 131 -15.68 18.00 12.93
CA LEU A 131 -16.99 18.20 12.30
C LEU A 131 -17.73 19.43 12.84
N ALA A 132 -17.60 19.74 14.13
CA ALA A 132 -18.23 20.91 14.71
C ALA A 132 -17.63 22.20 14.11
N ARG A 133 -16.30 22.24 13.98
CA ARG A 133 -15.57 23.39 13.40
C ARG A 133 -15.80 23.59 11.92
N SER A 134 -16.06 22.51 11.19
CA SER A 134 -16.44 22.57 9.77
C SER A 134 -17.95 22.75 9.56
N TYR A 135 -18.73 22.90 10.64
CA TYR A 135 -20.20 23.00 10.60
C TYR A 135 -20.93 21.75 10.06
N GLU A 136 -20.24 20.61 9.96
CA GLU A 136 -20.75 19.35 9.42
C GLU A 136 -21.32 18.39 10.49
N LEU A 137 -21.12 18.69 11.78
CA LEU A 137 -21.60 17.81 12.86
C LEU A 137 -23.13 17.69 12.90
N THR A 138 -23.86 18.77 12.64
CA THR A 138 -25.34 18.72 12.64
C THR A 138 -25.88 17.96 11.42
N PRO A 139 -25.47 18.30 10.18
CA PRO A 139 -25.86 17.53 8.99
C PRO A 139 -25.55 16.03 9.09
N VAL A 140 -24.40 15.64 9.67
CA VAL A 140 -24.08 14.23 9.81
C VAL A 140 -24.98 13.53 10.83
N VAL A 141 -25.30 14.19 11.95
CA VAL A 141 -26.20 13.63 12.98
C VAL A 141 -27.60 13.41 12.41
N GLU A 142 -28.12 14.36 11.62
CA GLU A 142 -29.42 14.22 10.95
C GLU A 142 -29.43 13.03 9.97
N ARG A 143 -28.36 12.87 9.19
CA ARG A 143 -28.19 11.71 8.31
C ARG A 143 -28.15 10.39 9.09
N MET A 144 -27.45 10.32 10.22
CA MET A 144 -27.39 9.12 11.07
C MET A 144 -28.72 8.75 11.72
N ILE A 145 -29.58 9.74 11.97
CA ILE A 145 -30.95 9.50 12.48
C ILE A 145 -31.80 8.88 11.38
N GLY A 146 -31.66 9.36 10.14
CA GLY A 146 -32.38 8.85 8.97
C GLY A 146 -31.92 7.46 8.49
N ASP A 147 -30.61 7.20 8.46
CA ASP A 147 -30.03 5.92 8.07
C ASP A 147 -29.89 5.01 9.30
N ARG A 148 -30.58 3.86 9.28
CA ARG A 148 -30.52 2.84 10.35
C ARG A 148 -29.68 1.62 10.00
N GLU A 149 -29.27 1.48 8.75
CA GLU A 149 -28.58 0.30 8.23
C GLU A 149 -27.07 0.43 8.38
N THR A 150 -26.55 1.66 8.31
CA THR A 150 -25.12 1.92 8.47
C THR A 150 -24.74 2.09 9.95
N PRO A 151 -23.62 1.52 10.44
CA PRO A 151 -23.11 1.81 11.78
C PRO A 151 -22.86 3.31 11.99
N ILE A 152 -23.26 3.86 13.14
CA ILE A 152 -23.12 5.29 13.47
C ILE A 152 -21.68 5.76 13.32
N LEU A 153 -20.73 5.02 13.92
CA LEU A 153 -19.32 5.37 13.87
C LEU A 153 -18.71 5.27 12.46
N GLN A 154 -19.30 4.48 11.56
CA GLN A 154 -18.87 4.45 10.16
C GLN A 154 -19.30 5.72 9.43
N MET A 155 -20.57 6.13 9.56
CA MET A 155 -21.06 7.39 8.96
C MET A 155 -20.28 8.59 9.50
N PHE A 156 -20.09 8.62 10.83
CA PHE A 156 -19.35 9.68 11.52
C PHE A 156 -17.95 9.82 10.96
N SER A 157 -17.24 8.71 10.90
CA SER A 157 -15.86 8.71 10.47
C SER A 157 -15.67 8.94 8.98
N ASN A 158 -16.60 8.48 8.14
CA ASN A 158 -16.58 8.81 6.72
C ASN A 158 -16.64 10.33 6.54
N GLU A 159 -17.51 11.02 7.29
CA GLU A 159 -17.63 12.47 7.21
C GLU A 159 -16.37 13.19 7.70
N VAL A 160 -15.78 12.73 8.82
CA VAL A 160 -14.49 13.26 9.29
C VAL A 160 -13.41 13.15 8.21
N SER A 161 -13.32 12.00 7.54
CA SER A 161 -12.36 11.78 6.46
C SER A 161 -12.62 12.68 5.25
N GLN A 162 -13.89 12.95 4.90
CA GLN A 162 -14.25 13.85 3.80
C GLN A 162 -13.88 15.31 4.11
N VAL A 163 -14.23 15.80 5.30
CA VAL A 163 -13.87 17.17 5.73
C VAL A 163 -12.36 17.35 5.71
N ILE A 164 -11.59 16.40 6.25
CA ILE A 164 -10.13 16.47 6.25
C ILE A 164 -9.58 16.46 4.83
N LYS A 165 -10.13 15.62 3.96
CA LYS A 165 -9.71 15.56 2.56
C LYS A 165 -9.94 16.93 1.87
N GLN A 166 -11.13 17.50 2.01
CA GLN A 166 -11.48 18.79 1.41
C GLN A 166 -10.56 19.91 1.94
N GLU A 167 -10.36 19.98 3.25
CA GLU A 167 -9.51 21.00 3.86
C GLU A 167 -8.03 20.87 3.47
N ILE A 168 -7.56 19.65 3.17
CA ILE A 168 -6.23 19.42 2.60
C ILE A 168 -6.16 19.87 1.13
N GLU A 169 -7.17 19.54 0.33
CA GLU A 169 -7.23 19.89 -1.10
C GLU A 169 -7.37 21.41 -1.30
N ASP A 170 -8.18 22.07 -0.48
CA ASP A 170 -8.36 23.53 -0.52
C ASP A 170 -7.10 24.29 -0.08
N ALA A 171 -6.24 23.65 0.73
CA ALA A 171 -4.98 24.21 1.22
C ALA A 171 -3.80 24.01 0.25
N TYR A 172 -3.99 23.47 -0.95
CA TYR A 172 -2.91 23.04 -1.85
C TYR A 172 -1.89 24.15 -2.19
N ASP A 173 -2.29 25.42 -2.19
CA ASP A 173 -1.42 26.59 -2.43
C ASP A 173 -1.00 27.34 -1.14
N ASP A 174 -1.61 27.02 0.01
CA ASP A 174 -1.30 27.58 1.32
C ASP A 174 -1.38 26.48 2.38
N ASP A 175 -0.27 25.76 2.57
CA ASP A 175 -0.16 24.65 3.53
C ASP A 175 -0.54 25.05 4.97
N ALA A 176 -0.57 26.33 5.33
CA ALA A 176 -1.00 26.81 6.63
C ALA A 176 -2.52 26.99 6.74
N ALA A 177 -3.25 26.95 5.62
CA ALA A 177 -4.70 27.13 5.61
C ALA A 177 -5.38 26.07 6.48
N CYS A 178 -5.09 24.78 6.33
CA CYS A 178 -5.75 23.72 7.10
C CYS A 178 -5.46 23.73 8.62
N ASP A 179 -4.51 24.53 9.12
CA ASP A 179 -4.20 24.63 10.56
C ASP A 179 -5.30 25.36 11.36
N TRP A 180 -6.23 26.05 10.70
CA TRP A 180 -7.39 26.66 11.35
C TRP A 180 -8.28 25.59 12.01
N LEU A 181 -8.45 24.44 11.36
CA LEU A 181 -9.28 23.33 11.84
C LEU A 181 -8.75 22.79 13.18
N LEU A 182 -7.43 22.84 13.37
CA LEU A 182 -6.75 22.45 14.60
C LEU A 182 -6.75 23.53 15.68
N GLY A 183 -7.20 24.75 15.36
CA GLY A 183 -7.14 25.92 16.25
C GLY A 183 -5.72 26.50 16.38
N TRP A 184 -4.85 26.27 15.39
CA TRP A 184 -3.47 26.77 15.38
C TRP A 184 -3.27 28.01 14.52
N ALA A 185 -4.20 28.25 13.59
CA ALA A 185 -4.27 29.44 12.76
C ALA A 185 -5.67 30.05 12.82
N LYS A 186 -5.79 31.31 12.39
CA LYS A 186 -7.08 31.99 12.21
C LYS A 186 -7.46 31.92 10.73
N ALA A 187 -8.63 31.38 10.42
CA ALA A 187 -9.18 31.46 9.06
C ALA A 187 -9.96 32.77 8.85
N PRO A 188 -9.96 33.34 7.63
CA PRO A 188 -10.88 34.41 7.27
C PRO A 188 -12.33 33.99 7.54
N GLU A 189 -13.13 34.89 8.09
CA GLU A 189 -14.58 34.68 8.33
C GLU A 189 -14.97 33.58 9.31
N ARG A 190 -14.00 32.89 9.95
CA ARG A 190 -14.26 31.85 10.96
C ARG A 190 -13.90 32.31 12.38
N PRO A 191 -14.63 31.85 13.43
CA PRO A 191 -14.25 32.10 14.81
C PRO A 191 -12.87 31.55 15.14
N GLN A 192 -12.14 32.20 16.06
CA GLN A 192 -10.91 31.64 16.58
C GLN A 192 -11.24 30.52 17.57
N GLU A 193 -10.88 29.30 17.19
CA GLU A 193 -11.03 28.12 18.03
C GLU A 193 -9.79 27.89 18.90
N PRO A 194 -9.93 27.34 20.12
CA PRO A 194 -8.78 26.88 20.91
C PRO A 194 -8.09 25.70 20.22
N PRO A 195 -6.80 25.45 20.48
CA PRO A 195 -6.12 24.26 19.98
C PRO A 195 -6.85 22.96 20.39
N LEU A 196 -6.97 21.99 19.47
CA LEU A 196 -7.58 20.67 19.80
C LEU A 196 -6.84 19.94 20.92
N ALA A 197 -5.52 20.09 20.95
CA ALA A 197 -4.64 19.56 21.99
C ALA A 197 -3.37 20.41 22.08
N SER A 198 -2.70 20.35 23.23
CA SER A 198 -1.40 21.00 23.39
C SER A 198 -0.32 20.30 22.55
N ARG A 199 0.74 21.02 22.19
CA ARG A 199 1.88 20.44 21.46
C ARG A 199 2.58 19.32 22.24
N VAL A 200 2.54 19.39 23.57
CA VAL A 200 3.08 18.35 24.46
C VAL A 200 2.21 17.10 24.40
N ASP A 201 0.89 17.25 24.48
CA ASP A 201 -0.04 16.12 24.39
C ASP A 201 0.05 15.40 23.04
N ILE A 202 0.16 16.15 21.94
CA ILE A 202 0.27 15.56 20.60
C ILE A 202 1.58 14.78 20.45
N SER A 203 2.69 15.31 20.98
CA SER A 203 3.97 14.59 21.01
C SER A 203 3.89 13.33 21.86
N THR A 204 3.23 13.41 23.02
CA THR A 204 2.98 12.26 23.88
C THR A 204 2.14 11.20 23.16
N LEU A 205 1.06 11.60 22.48
CA LEU A 205 0.23 10.70 21.69
C LEU A 205 1.05 10.01 20.58
N LEU A 206 1.85 10.75 19.83
CA LEU A 206 2.74 10.19 18.80
C LEU A 206 3.67 9.12 19.38
N ASN A 207 4.33 9.44 20.50
CA ASN A 207 5.26 8.53 21.16
C ASN A 207 4.57 7.27 21.70
N ILE A 208 3.36 7.40 22.25
CA ILE A 208 2.57 6.26 22.75
C ILE A 208 2.19 5.34 21.58
N LEU A 209 1.61 5.90 20.52
CA LEU A 209 1.15 5.11 19.37
C LEU A 209 2.33 4.41 18.69
N ALA A 210 3.45 5.11 18.48
CA ALA A 210 4.63 4.52 17.86
C ALA A 210 5.30 3.49 18.78
N GLY A 211 5.38 3.77 20.08
CA GLY A 211 5.99 2.88 21.07
C GLY A 211 5.22 1.57 21.30
N ASP A 212 3.90 1.59 21.12
CA ASP A 212 3.01 0.43 21.26
C ASP A 212 2.40 0.00 19.91
N CYS A 213 3.07 0.32 18.79
CA CYS A 213 2.53 0.22 17.44
C CYS A 213 2.07 -1.19 17.04
N LYS A 214 2.72 -2.24 17.56
CA LYS A 214 2.32 -3.64 17.33
C LYS A 214 0.97 -3.95 17.98
N ALA A 215 0.82 -3.62 19.27
CA ALA A 215 -0.43 -3.84 19.98
C ALA A 215 -1.54 -2.93 19.45
N PHE A 216 -1.21 -1.68 19.10
CA PHE A 216 -2.09 -0.74 18.40
C PHE A 216 -2.62 -1.34 17.10
N MET A 217 -1.74 -1.79 16.19
CA MET A 217 -2.13 -2.37 14.91
C MET A 217 -3.05 -3.58 15.11
N LYS A 218 -2.69 -4.48 16.03
CA LYS A 218 -3.51 -5.67 16.32
C LYS A 218 -4.89 -5.30 16.87
N ALA A 219 -4.95 -4.37 17.82
CA ALA A 219 -6.20 -3.89 18.39
C ALA A 219 -7.09 -3.23 17.31
N TRP A 220 -6.50 -2.37 16.48
CA TRP A 220 -7.25 -1.57 15.53
C TRP A 220 -7.73 -2.37 14.32
N SER A 221 -6.90 -3.25 13.78
CA SER A 221 -7.28 -4.15 12.68
C SER A 221 -8.34 -5.19 13.08
N SER A 222 -8.40 -5.56 14.37
CA SER A 222 -9.28 -6.63 14.86
C SER A 222 -10.60 -6.13 15.48
N THR A 223 -10.79 -4.81 15.61
CA THR A 223 -11.99 -4.24 16.26
C THR A 223 -12.80 -3.37 15.31
N PHE A 224 -14.05 -3.11 15.68
CA PHE A 224 -14.83 -2.05 15.05
C PHE A 224 -14.61 -0.75 15.82
N SER A 225 -13.76 0.10 15.25
CA SER A 225 -13.36 1.39 15.81
C SER A 225 -13.66 2.52 14.83
N PRO A 226 -13.81 3.77 15.31
CA PRO A 226 -13.80 4.93 14.43
C PRO A 226 -12.56 4.93 13.55
N ARG A 227 -12.58 5.68 12.46
CA ARG A 227 -11.43 5.85 11.57
C ARG A 227 -10.38 6.76 12.20
N LEU A 228 -9.14 6.68 11.71
CA LEU A 228 -7.96 7.38 12.22
C LEU A 228 -7.66 8.69 11.50
N SER A 229 -8.33 9.02 10.39
CA SER A 229 -8.07 10.24 9.60
C SER A 229 -7.89 11.51 10.45
N GLY A 230 -8.77 11.77 11.43
CA GLY A 230 -8.64 12.91 12.35
C GLY A 230 -7.41 12.86 13.26
N VAL A 231 -7.09 11.70 13.81
CA VAL A 231 -5.89 11.50 14.64
C VAL A 231 -4.63 11.69 13.79
N MET A 232 -4.60 11.09 12.60
CA MET A 232 -3.45 11.17 11.70
C MET A 232 -3.26 12.59 11.17
N PHE A 233 -4.33 13.33 10.89
CA PHE A 233 -4.26 14.74 10.50
C PHE A 233 -3.62 15.60 11.61
N LEU A 234 -4.06 15.44 12.86
CA LEU A 234 -3.48 16.14 14.01
C LEU A 234 -1.98 15.84 14.18
N LEU A 235 -1.59 14.57 14.08
CA LEU A 235 -0.19 14.14 14.18
C LEU A 235 0.65 14.64 12.99
N TRP A 236 0.12 14.54 11.78
CA TRP A 236 0.77 14.98 10.55
C TRP A 236 1.09 16.47 10.61
N ARG A 237 0.10 17.30 10.90
CA ARG A 237 0.29 18.76 11.01
C ARG A 237 1.26 19.14 12.14
N TYR A 238 1.30 18.36 13.22
CA TYR A 238 2.30 18.56 14.27
C TYR A 238 3.72 18.31 13.77
N VAL A 239 3.94 17.16 13.12
CA VAL A 239 5.26 16.78 12.58
C VAL A 239 5.67 17.71 11.45
N PHE A 240 4.76 18.04 10.54
CA PHE A 240 5.01 18.96 9.42
C PHE A 240 5.47 20.33 9.93
N ASN A 241 4.72 20.94 10.85
CA ASN A 241 5.07 22.24 11.40
C ASN A 241 6.37 22.23 12.21
N LYS A 242 6.63 21.16 12.97
CA LYS A 242 7.81 21.09 13.85
C LYS A 242 9.09 20.71 13.11
N CYS A 243 9.01 19.73 12.22
CA CYS A 243 10.17 19.10 11.59
C CYS A 243 10.45 19.62 10.19
N ILE A 244 9.41 19.89 9.39
CA ILE A 244 9.55 20.22 7.97
C ILE A 244 9.60 21.74 7.79
N MET A 245 8.59 22.47 8.26
CA MET A 245 8.50 23.92 8.09
C MET A 245 9.51 24.72 8.91
N LYS A 246 9.78 24.29 10.15
CA LYS A 246 10.62 25.02 11.10
C LYS A 246 12.07 24.55 11.15
N SER A 247 12.48 23.64 10.25
CA SER A 247 13.85 23.09 10.16
C SER A 247 14.41 22.70 11.53
N SER A 248 13.74 21.77 12.21
CA SER A 248 14.21 21.26 13.51
C SER A 248 15.66 20.74 13.39
N PRO A 249 16.50 20.89 14.42
CA PRO A 249 17.86 20.33 14.40
C PRO A 249 17.88 18.78 14.43
N GLN A 250 16.80 18.14 14.92
CA GLN A 250 16.67 16.68 15.00
C GLN A 250 15.26 16.26 14.55
N PRO A 251 14.91 16.45 13.27
CA PRO A 251 13.56 16.17 12.76
C PRO A 251 13.21 14.68 12.88
N GLU A 252 14.21 13.79 12.82
CA GLU A 252 14.07 12.34 12.86
C GLU A 252 13.38 11.80 14.13
N ILE A 253 13.48 12.51 15.26
CA ILE A 253 12.90 12.09 16.54
C ILE A 253 11.38 11.99 16.46
N GLN A 254 10.73 12.86 15.69
CA GLN A 254 9.26 12.86 15.52
C GLN A 254 8.85 12.36 14.14
N LEU A 255 9.68 12.58 13.12
CA LEU A 255 9.41 12.16 11.75
C LEU A 255 9.41 10.64 11.61
N ASN A 256 10.39 9.93 12.17
CA ASN A 256 10.47 8.48 12.03
C ASN A 256 9.30 7.74 12.71
N PRO A 257 8.91 8.07 13.96
CA PRO A 257 7.71 7.52 14.58
C PRO A 257 6.44 7.76 13.75
N PHE A 258 6.29 8.96 13.20
CA PHE A 258 5.12 9.29 12.39
C PHE A 258 5.11 8.53 11.05
N CYS A 259 6.25 8.47 10.35
CA CYS A 259 6.41 7.66 9.13
C CYS A 259 6.04 6.19 9.40
N GLU A 260 6.47 5.64 10.53
CA GLU A 260 6.09 4.27 10.90
C GLU A 260 4.59 4.12 11.12
N LEU A 261 3.97 5.06 11.83
CA LEU A 261 2.53 5.03 12.08
C LEU A 261 1.71 5.22 10.82
N ILE A 262 2.04 6.18 9.95
CA ILE A 262 1.24 6.45 8.75
C ILE A 262 1.22 5.24 7.80
N TRP A 263 2.35 4.54 7.63
CA TRP A 263 2.39 3.30 6.85
C TRP A 263 1.46 2.22 7.42
N ARG A 264 1.50 2.03 8.74
CA ARG A 264 0.67 1.05 9.45
C ARG A 264 -0.82 1.44 9.40
N CYS A 265 -1.12 2.72 9.52
CA CYS A 265 -2.49 3.22 9.39
C CYS A 265 -3.01 3.04 7.96
N MET A 266 -2.20 3.36 6.95
CA MET A 266 -2.58 3.22 5.55
C MET A 266 -2.89 1.77 5.16
N ILE A 267 -2.11 0.78 5.62
CA ILE A 267 -2.40 -0.62 5.29
C ILE A 267 -3.69 -1.12 5.98
N MET A 268 -4.05 -0.53 7.12
CA MET A 268 -5.31 -0.80 7.83
C MET A 268 -6.48 0.07 7.35
N ALA A 269 -6.20 1.10 6.55
CA ALA A 269 -7.16 2.11 6.15
C ALA A 269 -8.29 1.51 5.32
N THR A 270 -9.47 2.06 5.51
CA THR A 270 -10.65 1.77 4.70
C THR A 270 -10.75 2.73 3.53
N THR A 271 -11.62 2.40 2.59
CA THR A 271 -11.76 3.15 1.32
C THR A 271 -11.89 4.66 1.54
N ASP A 272 -12.63 5.08 2.55
CA ASP A 272 -12.86 6.48 2.90
C ASP A 272 -11.63 7.21 3.49
N GLU A 273 -10.68 6.48 4.07
CA GLU A 273 -9.48 7.05 4.70
C GLU A 273 -8.26 7.10 3.78
N VAL A 274 -8.24 6.30 2.71
CA VAL A 274 -7.03 6.12 1.89
C VAL A 274 -6.55 7.45 1.33
N ASN A 275 -7.44 8.26 0.75
CA ASN A 275 -7.08 9.52 0.12
C ASN A 275 -6.40 10.53 1.07
N PRO A 276 -7.01 10.94 2.20
CA PRO A 276 -6.36 11.89 3.10
C PRO A 276 -5.05 11.31 3.69
N LEU A 277 -4.98 10.01 4.00
CA LEU A 277 -3.75 9.40 4.52
C LEU A 277 -2.64 9.35 3.45
N MET A 278 -2.98 9.06 2.20
CA MET A 278 -2.03 9.09 1.08
C MET A 278 -1.45 10.48 0.86
N TYR A 279 -2.27 11.54 0.98
CA TYR A 279 -1.76 12.91 0.91
C TYR A 279 -0.72 13.18 2.00
N MET A 280 -1.09 12.94 3.27
CA MET A 280 -0.20 13.14 4.43
C MET A 280 1.11 12.38 4.27
N PHE A 281 1.00 11.15 3.76
CA PHE A 281 2.13 10.28 3.46
C PHE A 281 3.05 10.88 2.38
N ASN A 282 2.50 11.30 1.24
CA ASN A 282 3.29 11.86 0.14
C ASN A 282 4.06 13.12 0.58
N THR A 283 3.42 14.00 1.35
CA THR A 283 4.07 15.21 1.89
C THR A 283 5.25 14.86 2.80
N VAL A 284 5.06 13.89 3.70
CA VAL A 284 6.11 13.48 4.64
C VAL A 284 7.21 12.67 3.95
N GLN A 285 6.86 11.86 2.96
CA GLN A 285 7.81 11.10 2.17
C GLN A 285 8.78 12.04 1.43
N ALA A 286 8.28 13.11 0.82
CA ALA A 286 9.11 14.10 0.14
C ALA A 286 10.16 14.75 1.07
N ALA A 287 9.81 14.95 2.35
CA ALA A 287 10.69 15.59 3.32
C ALA A 287 11.58 14.62 4.13
N GLY A 288 11.24 13.32 4.20
CA GLY A 288 11.75 12.42 5.22
C GLY A 288 12.10 10.99 4.80
N ALA A 289 11.90 10.63 3.53
CA ALA A 289 12.03 9.24 3.06
C ALA A 289 13.38 8.59 3.42
N ASP A 290 14.49 9.30 3.17
CA ASP A 290 15.83 8.75 3.38
C ASP A 290 16.14 8.48 4.86
N ASN A 291 15.63 9.33 5.75
CA ASN A 291 15.85 9.20 7.18
C ASN A 291 15.07 8.03 7.77
N TRP A 292 13.81 7.86 7.36
CA TRP A 292 12.99 6.73 7.81
C TRP A 292 13.51 5.39 7.28
N GLU A 293 14.00 5.35 6.03
CA GLU A 293 14.59 4.13 5.48
C GLU A 293 15.86 3.71 6.22
N LYS A 294 16.73 4.68 6.58
CA LYS A 294 17.91 4.41 7.42
C LYS A 294 17.50 3.90 8.80
N TYR A 295 16.51 4.54 9.42
CA TYR A 295 16.00 4.14 10.73
C TYR A 295 15.43 2.71 10.73
N SER A 296 14.67 2.34 9.70
CA SER A 296 14.05 1.02 9.57
C SER A 296 15.07 -0.12 9.48
N ASN A 297 16.28 0.17 9.02
CA ASN A 297 17.37 -0.79 8.97
C ASN A 297 18.11 -0.97 10.32
N THR A 298 17.86 -0.11 11.32
CA THR A 298 18.50 -0.20 12.64
C THR A 298 17.81 -1.24 13.54
N PRO A 299 18.49 -1.79 14.57
CA PRO A 299 17.85 -2.68 15.54
C PRO A 299 16.64 -2.06 16.26
N ALA A 300 16.64 -0.74 16.45
CA ALA A 300 15.53 -0.02 17.08
C ALA A 300 14.31 0.14 16.15
N GLY A 301 14.52 0.08 14.84
CA GLY A 301 13.47 0.12 13.83
C GLY A 301 12.99 -1.27 13.41
N ARG A 302 13.67 -2.34 13.78
CA ARG A 302 13.26 -3.72 13.46
C ARG A 302 12.25 -4.24 14.48
N PHE A 303 11.24 -4.93 13.97
CA PHE A 303 10.20 -5.58 14.79
C PHE A 303 10.42 -7.09 14.77
N ASP A 304 9.52 -7.85 15.42
CA ASP A 304 9.61 -9.31 15.42
C ASP A 304 8.89 -9.95 14.22
N ALA A 305 9.10 -11.25 14.03
CA ALA A 305 8.48 -12.02 12.95
C ALA A 305 6.93 -12.05 13.04
N ASP A 306 6.36 -11.90 14.23
CA ASP A 306 4.91 -11.89 14.41
C ASP A 306 4.29 -10.56 13.92
N ASP A 307 5.00 -9.45 14.09
CA ASP A 307 4.65 -8.16 13.50
C ASP A 307 4.76 -8.21 11.96
N SER A 308 5.85 -8.76 11.43
CA SER A 308 6.06 -8.97 9.99
C SER A 308 4.91 -9.76 9.36
N ARG A 309 4.52 -10.87 10.02
CA ARG A 309 3.40 -11.72 9.59
C ARG A 309 2.07 -10.96 9.61
N THR A 310 1.86 -10.11 10.61
CA THR A 310 0.66 -9.28 10.71
C THR A 310 0.58 -8.29 9.53
N ILE A 311 1.68 -7.60 9.22
CA ILE A 311 1.76 -6.66 8.08
C ILE A 311 1.48 -7.38 6.75
N LEU A 312 2.13 -8.53 6.51
CA LEU A 312 1.94 -9.31 5.29
C LEU A 312 0.51 -9.83 5.14
N ASN A 313 -0.10 -10.32 6.22
CA ASN A 313 -1.49 -10.78 6.19
C ASN A 313 -2.47 -9.63 5.93
N LEU A 314 -2.22 -8.44 6.51
CA LEU A 314 -3.02 -7.25 6.21
C LEU A 314 -2.87 -6.84 4.74
N PHE A 315 -1.66 -6.89 4.19
CA PHE A 315 -1.43 -6.63 2.77
C PHE A 315 -2.21 -7.61 1.88
N ILE A 316 -2.10 -8.91 2.14
CA ILE A 316 -2.82 -9.96 1.42
C ILE A 316 -4.33 -9.73 1.48
N MET A 317 -4.87 -9.40 2.67
CA MET A 317 -6.28 -9.07 2.84
C MET A 317 -6.70 -7.86 2.00
N ARG A 318 -5.87 -6.80 1.94
CA ARG A 318 -6.16 -5.59 1.15
C ARG A 318 -6.06 -5.81 -0.37
N MET A 319 -5.23 -6.76 -0.80
CA MET A 319 -5.12 -7.16 -2.21
C MET A 319 -6.33 -7.94 -2.72
N ALA A 320 -7.01 -8.67 -1.81
CA ALA A 320 -8.22 -9.44 -2.09
C ALA A 320 -9.24 -9.28 -0.94
N PRO A 321 -9.86 -8.10 -0.80
CA PRO A 321 -10.73 -7.80 0.34
C PRO A 321 -12.02 -8.64 0.27
N VAL A 322 -12.33 -9.32 1.37
CA VAL A 322 -13.59 -10.09 1.51
C VAL A 322 -14.76 -9.17 1.87
N ASN A 323 -14.49 -8.09 2.62
CA ASN A 323 -15.49 -7.11 3.04
C ASN A 323 -15.38 -5.84 2.17
N LEU A 324 -16.05 -5.88 1.02
CA LEU A 324 -16.06 -4.79 0.04
C LEU A 324 -16.79 -3.53 0.53
N GLU A 325 -17.64 -3.62 1.55
CA GLU A 325 -18.26 -2.44 2.18
C GLU A 325 -17.22 -1.58 2.91
N ARG A 326 -16.17 -2.24 3.43
CA ARG A 326 -15.16 -1.60 4.29
C ARG A 326 -13.86 -1.31 3.54
N TYR A 327 -13.47 -2.18 2.62
CA TYR A 327 -12.17 -2.12 1.97
C TYR A 327 -12.35 -2.17 0.45
N SER A 328 -11.85 -1.15 -0.23
CA SER A 328 -11.54 -1.21 -1.65
C SER A 328 -10.30 -2.06 -1.85
N ARG A 329 -10.25 -2.72 -3.00
CA ARG A 329 -9.02 -3.33 -3.48
C ARG A 329 -8.00 -2.24 -3.75
N LEU A 330 -6.74 -2.52 -3.46
CA LEU A 330 -5.66 -1.55 -3.64
C LEU A 330 -5.52 -1.12 -5.11
N GLY A 331 -5.38 0.18 -5.32
CA GLY A 331 -4.90 0.78 -6.56
C GLY A 331 -3.47 0.35 -6.87
N PHE A 332 -3.04 0.44 -8.14
CA PHE A 332 -1.70 -0.01 -8.52
C PHE A 332 -0.59 0.83 -7.87
N ALA A 333 -0.80 2.15 -7.76
CA ALA A 333 0.11 3.05 -7.05
C ALA A 333 0.19 2.74 -5.55
N GLU A 334 -0.96 2.48 -4.91
CA GLU A 334 -1.05 2.13 -3.49
C GLU A 334 -0.34 0.80 -3.20
N MET A 335 -0.59 -0.23 -4.01
CA MET A 335 0.09 -1.52 -3.93
C MET A 335 1.61 -1.34 -4.02
N THR A 336 2.08 -0.55 -4.98
CA THR A 336 3.51 -0.28 -5.17
C THR A 336 4.11 0.42 -3.94
N ALA A 337 3.39 1.39 -3.36
CA ALA A 337 3.80 2.06 -2.13
C ALA A 337 3.89 1.06 -0.96
N PHE A 338 2.89 0.20 -0.76
CA PHE A 338 2.93 -0.78 0.33
C PHE A 338 4.03 -1.83 0.17
N LEU A 339 4.40 -2.21 -1.05
CA LEU A 339 5.55 -3.10 -1.27
C LEU A 339 6.86 -2.48 -0.80
N ARG A 340 7.03 -1.15 -0.96
CA ARG A 340 8.18 -0.41 -0.40
C ARG A 340 8.23 -0.56 1.12
N PHE A 341 7.08 -0.44 1.79
CA PHE A 341 6.97 -0.61 3.24
C PHE A 341 7.29 -2.05 3.68
N ILE A 342 6.68 -3.04 3.02
CA ILE A 342 6.85 -4.47 3.31
C ILE A 342 8.32 -4.87 3.21
N LYS A 343 9.02 -4.48 2.14
CA LYS A 343 10.44 -4.78 1.95
C LYS A 343 11.29 -4.47 3.19
N ARG A 344 10.96 -3.41 3.94
CA ARG A 344 11.73 -2.94 5.11
C ARG A 344 11.31 -3.60 6.43
N ARG A 345 10.24 -4.37 6.43
CA ARG A 345 9.58 -4.87 7.63
C ARG A 345 9.55 -6.39 7.71
N VAL A 346 9.96 -7.11 6.68
CA VAL A 346 9.98 -8.58 6.74
C VAL A 346 11.20 -9.08 7.50
N GLU A 347 10.91 -9.88 8.53
CA GLU A 347 11.88 -10.64 9.33
C GLU A 347 11.78 -12.16 9.04
N PRO A 348 12.81 -12.95 9.40
CA PRO A 348 12.78 -14.41 9.28
C PRO A 348 11.52 -15.06 9.86
N GLY A 349 11.01 -16.10 9.19
CA GLY A 349 9.84 -16.88 9.64
C GLY A 349 8.50 -16.45 9.02
N CYS A 350 8.54 -15.60 7.98
CA CYS A 350 7.39 -15.16 7.20
C CYS A 350 7.43 -15.63 5.74
N GLU A 351 8.39 -16.48 5.39
CA GLU A 351 8.74 -16.85 4.02
C GLU A 351 7.55 -17.49 3.28
N ASN A 352 6.76 -18.27 4.02
CA ASN A 352 5.59 -18.98 3.54
C ASN A 352 4.46 -18.06 3.01
N LEU A 353 4.49 -16.76 3.31
CA LEU A 353 3.50 -15.80 2.80
C LEU A 353 3.89 -15.18 1.45
N PHE A 354 5.18 -15.21 1.07
CA PHE A 354 5.62 -14.57 -0.17
C PHE A 354 5.01 -15.15 -1.44
N PRO A 355 4.82 -16.48 -1.61
CA PRO A 355 4.16 -17.00 -2.79
C PRO A 355 2.80 -16.32 -3.04
N GLN A 356 1.98 -16.17 -2.01
CA GLN A 356 0.69 -15.49 -2.13
C GLN A 356 0.85 -13.99 -2.46
N VAL A 357 1.81 -13.30 -1.85
CA VAL A 357 2.13 -11.90 -2.16
C VAL A 357 2.53 -11.73 -3.62
N PHE A 358 3.46 -12.54 -4.12
CA PHE A 358 3.92 -12.49 -5.51
C PHE A 358 2.78 -12.74 -6.48
N ASN A 359 1.97 -13.77 -6.22
CA ASN A 359 0.82 -14.10 -7.04
C ASN A 359 -0.14 -12.91 -7.16
N MET A 360 -0.55 -12.33 -6.02
CA MET A 360 -1.51 -11.22 -5.98
C MET A 360 -0.96 -9.93 -6.62
N VAL A 361 0.31 -9.63 -6.38
CA VAL A 361 0.97 -8.43 -6.92
C VAL A 361 1.07 -8.51 -8.45
N LEU A 362 1.47 -9.66 -8.99
CA LEU A 362 1.58 -9.83 -10.43
C LEU A 362 0.21 -9.82 -11.11
N ASP A 363 -0.80 -10.48 -10.52
CA ASP A 363 -2.19 -10.41 -11.01
C ASP A 363 -2.69 -8.97 -11.08
N ARG A 364 -2.46 -8.19 -10.02
CA ARG A 364 -2.86 -6.80 -9.94
C ARG A 364 -2.10 -5.89 -10.91
N THR A 365 -0.83 -6.18 -11.15
CA THR A 365 0.01 -5.46 -12.12
C THR A 365 -0.51 -5.68 -13.54
N TRP A 366 -0.84 -6.92 -13.89
CA TRP A 366 -1.47 -7.23 -15.18
C TRP A 366 -2.81 -6.53 -15.36
N GLU A 367 -3.64 -6.53 -14.33
CA GLU A 367 -4.92 -5.82 -14.35
C GLU A 367 -4.73 -4.32 -14.62
N ALA A 368 -3.82 -3.66 -13.89
CA ALA A 368 -3.52 -2.24 -14.08
C ALA A 368 -3.08 -1.91 -15.51
N LEU A 369 -2.22 -2.77 -16.10
CA LEU A 369 -1.76 -2.65 -17.48
C LEU A 369 -2.87 -2.94 -18.51
N ASN A 370 -3.85 -3.79 -18.17
CA ASN A 370 -4.98 -4.12 -19.05
C ASN A 370 -6.06 -3.05 -19.04
N THR A 371 -6.29 -2.43 -17.89
CA THR A 371 -7.33 -1.40 -17.73
C THR A 371 -6.82 0.01 -17.96
N ASN A 372 -5.51 0.19 -18.20
CA ASN A 372 -4.84 1.50 -18.28
C ASN A 372 -5.21 2.37 -17.08
N GLU A 373 -5.05 1.81 -15.88
CA GLU A 373 -5.49 2.46 -14.64
C GLU A 373 -4.77 3.79 -14.36
N LEU A 374 -3.51 3.91 -14.78
CA LEU A 374 -2.70 5.13 -14.70
C LEU A 374 -2.28 5.52 -16.12
N ASP A 375 -1.76 6.74 -16.29
CA ASP A 375 -1.10 7.10 -17.54
C ASP A 375 0.13 6.22 -17.80
N ASP A 376 0.49 6.05 -19.08
CA ASP A 376 1.58 5.16 -19.50
C ASP A 376 2.87 5.40 -18.71
N GLY A 377 3.21 6.66 -18.44
CA GLY A 377 4.44 7.00 -17.75
C GLY A 377 4.41 6.65 -16.26
N MET A 378 3.28 6.84 -15.59
CA MET A 378 3.07 6.36 -14.21
C MET A 378 3.01 4.83 -14.15
N LEU A 379 2.39 4.17 -15.14
CA LEU A 379 2.37 2.70 -15.23
C LEU A 379 3.79 2.13 -15.35
N ILE A 380 4.63 2.72 -16.21
CA ILE A 380 6.03 2.32 -16.38
C ILE A 380 6.81 2.46 -15.06
N ASP A 381 6.70 3.61 -14.38
CA ASP A 381 7.41 3.83 -13.11
C ASP A 381 6.92 2.87 -12.01
N ALA A 382 5.62 2.70 -11.84
CA ALA A 382 5.03 1.82 -10.85
C ALA A 382 5.36 0.33 -11.10
N ALA A 383 5.35 -0.12 -12.37
CA ALA A 383 5.75 -1.48 -12.73
C ALA A 383 7.23 -1.73 -12.42
N GLY A 384 8.11 -0.78 -12.77
CA GLY A 384 9.54 -0.91 -12.47
C GLY A 384 9.79 -1.00 -10.96
N ARG A 385 9.16 -0.12 -10.18
CA ARG A 385 9.27 -0.14 -8.71
C ARG A 385 8.72 -1.44 -8.11
N THR A 386 7.61 -1.93 -8.63
CA THR A 386 7.01 -3.21 -8.21
C THR A 386 8.00 -4.36 -8.41
N LEU A 387 8.63 -4.45 -9.59
CA LEU A 387 9.67 -5.45 -9.89
C LEU A 387 10.86 -5.32 -8.95
N MET A 388 11.38 -4.10 -8.75
CA MET A 388 12.47 -3.87 -7.80
C MET A 388 12.09 -4.36 -6.38
N TYR A 389 10.91 -4.01 -5.88
CA TYR A 389 10.50 -4.38 -4.52
C TYR A 389 10.28 -5.89 -4.37
N LEU A 390 9.73 -6.57 -5.37
CA LEU A 390 9.66 -8.02 -5.42
C LEU A 390 11.08 -8.64 -5.45
N GLY A 391 11.98 -8.08 -6.26
CA GLY A 391 13.39 -8.48 -6.31
C GLY A 391 14.06 -8.39 -4.94
N ASN A 392 13.83 -7.31 -4.20
CA ASN A 392 14.37 -7.17 -2.86
C ASN A 392 13.75 -8.14 -1.85
N CYS A 393 12.48 -8.50 -2.02
CA CYS A 393 11.87 -9.56 -1.21
C CYS A 393 12.56 -10.91 -1.47
N MET A 394 12.93 -11.21 -2.73
CA MET A 394 13.72 -12.42 -3.06
C MET A 394 15.12 -12.37 -2.46
N GLN A 395 15.79 -11.21 -2.49
CA GLN A 395 17.10 -11.03 -1.86
C GLN A 395 17.07 -11.35 -0.36
N ILE A 396 16.00 -10.93 0.34
CA ILE A 396 15.78 -11.25 1.75
C ILE A 396 15.65 -12.76 1.94
N LEU A 397 14.93 -13.46 1.05
CA LEU A 397 14.79 -14.91 1.06
C LEU A 397 16.12 -15.66 0.79
N GLY A 398 16.94 -15.17 -0.14
CA GLY A 398 18.17 -15.83 -0.57
C GLY A 398 19.40 -15.57 0.31
N GLY A 399 19.52 -14.38 0.92
CA GLY A 399 20.72 -13.97 1.64
C GLY A 399 20.66 -14.12 3.16
N SER A 400 19.47 -14.21 3.76
CA SER A 400 19.31 -14.12 5.23
C SER A 400 18.73 -15.37 5.90
N PHE A 401 18.16 -16.31 5.14
CA PHE A 401 17.40 -17.44 5.69
C PHE A 401 17.88 -18.79 5.15
N PRO A 402 17.78 -19.88 5.92
CA PRO A 402 17.93 -21.21 5.35
C PRO A 402 16.86 -21.39 4.26
N LEU A 403 17.32 -21.51 3.00
CA LEU A 403 16.50 -21.57 1.80
C LEU A 403 15.36 -22.60 1.97
N ASN A 404 14.12 -22.12 2.10
CA ASN A 404 12.96 -22.99 2.01
C ASN A 404 12.72 -23.31 0.54
N SER A 405 13.27 -24.44 0.08
CA SER A 405 13.17 -24.90 -1.31
C SER A 405 11.73 -24.97 -1.82
N THR A 406 10.76 -25.25 -0.95
CA THR A 406 9.34 -25.27 -1.34
C THR A 406 8.82 -23.88 -1.70
N VAL A 407 9.15 -22.87 -0.89
CA VAL A 407 8.77 -21.47 -1.14
C VAL A 407 9.41 -20.98 -2.44
N ILE A 408 10.68 -21.29 -2.65
CA ILE A 408 11.42 -20.93 -3.86
C ILE A 408 10.76 -21.52 -5.10
N MET A 409 10.50 -22.84 -5.11
CA MET A 409 9.84 -23.49 -6.24
C MET A 409 8.45 -22.89 -6.51
N GLN A 410 7.70 -22.53 -5.46
CA GLN A 410 6.40 -21.87 -5.61
C GLN A 410 6.55 -20.48 -6.24
N ILE A 411 7.50 -19.67 -5.78
CA ILE A 411 7.76 -18.34 -6.36
C ILE A 411 8.17 -18.48 -7.82
N THR A 412 9.12 -19.35 -8.15
CA THR A 412 9.54 -19.61 -9.54
C THR A 412 8.37 -20.05 -10.42
N ALA A 413 7.53 -20.97 -9.93
CA ALA A 413 6.34 -21.40 -10.64
C ALA A 413 5.34 -20.25 -10.85
N ILE A 414 5.14 -19.39 -9.85
CA ILE A 414 4.27 -18.22 -9.96
C ILE A 414 4.83 -17.21 -10.97
N LEU A 415 6.13 -16.91 -10.94
CA LEU A 415 6.75 -16.01 -11.91
C LEU A 415 6.56 -16.51 -13.36
N ALA A 416 6.69 -17.82 -13.55
CA ALA A 416 6.46 -18.48 -14.83
C ALA A 416 4.97 -18.52 -15.20
N GLU A 417 4.05 -18.84 -14.28
CA GLU A 417 2.60 -18.89 -14.55
C GLU A 417 2.03 -17.50 -14.85
N LYS A 418 2.47 -16.49 -14.09
CA LYS A 418 2.03 -15.09 -14.23
C LYS A 418 2.75 -14.34 -15.34
N ARG A 419 3.53 -15.04 -16.19
CA ARG A 419 4.13 -14.46 -17.39
C ARG A 419 4.90 -13.17 -17.13
N VAL A 420 5.68 -13.13 -16.03
CA VAL A 420 6.42 -11.92 -15.63
C VAL A 420 7.35 -11.41 -16.74
N PHE A 421 7.89 -12.32 -17.55
CA PHE A 421 8.72 -11.96 -18.69
C PHE A 421 7.93 -11.20 -19.77
N GLU A 422 6.74 -11.68 -20.12
CA GLU A 422 5.84 -10.99 -21.05
C GLU A 422 5.32 -9.67 -20.46
N LEU A 423 5.10 -9.60 -19.15
CA LEU A 423 4.72 -8.38 -18.44
C LEU A 423 5.77 -7.28 -18.66
N VAL A 424 7.05 -7.60 -18.42
CA VAL A 424 8.17 -6.67 -18.66
C VAL A 424 8.21 -6.27 -20.12
N GLY A 425 8.05 -7.25 -21.02
CA GLY A 425 7.95 -7.03 -22.46
C GLY A 425 6.89 -6.01 -22.84
N ARG A 426 5.69 -6.12 -22.29
CA ARG A 426 4.59 -5.18 -22.54
C ARG A 426 4.94 -3.77 -22.07
N VAL A 427 5.54 -3.63 -20.89
CA VAL A 427 5.95 -2.30 -20.39
C VAL A 427 7.04 -1.70 -21.28
N VAL A 428 8.02 -2.50 -21.73
CA VAL A 428 9.06 -2.06 -22.68
C VAL A 428 8.46 -1.52 -23.99
N LEU A 429 7.37 -2.13 -24.47
CA LEU A 429 6.66 -1.68 -25.67
C LEU A 429 5.84 -0.40 -25.46
N MET A 430 5.40 -0.11 -24.23
CA MET A 430 4.70 1.14 -23.91
C MET A 430 5.64 2.34 -23.85
N MET A 431 6.92 2.11 -23.55
CA MET A 431 7.86 3.20 -23.39
C MET A 431 8.17 3.91 -24.70
N LYS A 432 7.92 5.21 -24.72
CA LYS A 432 8.26 6.08 -25.84
C LYS A 432 9.76 6.24 -26.01
N TYR A 433 10.14 6.66 -27.21
CA TYR A 433 11.48 7.12 -27.49
C TYR A 433 11.70 8.50 -26.84
N THR A 434 12.86 8.67 -26.20
CA THR A 434 13.21 9.89 -25.45
C THR A 434 14.58 10.40 -25.89
N VAL A 435 14.64 11.61 -26.45
CA VAL A 435 15.91 12.33 -26.72
C VAL A 435 16.21 13.16 -25.48
N VAL A 436 17.35 12.97 -24.82
CA VAL A 436 17.81 13.93 -23.81
C VAL A 436 18.36 15.15 -24.55
N PRO A 437 17.74 16.34 -24.50
CA PRO A 437 18.28 17.53 -25.16
C PRO A 437 19.54 18.01 -24.42
N PRO A 438 20.49 18.68 -25.10
CA PRO A 438 21.59 19.34 -24.40
C PRO A 438 21.03 20.40 -23.44
N GLY A 439 21.17 20.17 -22.13
CA GLY A 439 20.76 21.11 -21.08
C GLY A 439 19.37 20.93 -20.46
N GLY A 440 18.63 19.87 -20.81
CA GLY A 440 17.33 19.54 -20.22
C GLY A 440 17.27 18.16 -19.57
N SER A 441 16.37 17.96 -18.60
CA SER A 441 15.96 16.63 -18.14
C SER A 441 14.63 16.25 -18.81
N ASP A 442 14.59 15.11 -19.48
CA ASP A 442 13.34 14.50 -19.93
C ASP A 442 12.83 13.53 -18.83
N PRO A 443 11.69 13.82 -18.18
CA PRO A 443 11.10 12.93 -17.18
C PRO A 443 10.76 11.54 -17.72
N GLU A 444 10.44 11.41 -19.01
CA GLU A 444 10.21 10.10 -19.65
C GLU A 444 11.53 9.33 -19.76
N ALA A 445 12.64 9.98 -20.11
CA ALA A 445 13.96 9.33 -20.20
C ALA A 445 14.38 8.77 -18.83
N GLY A 446 14.17 9.55 -17.76
CA GLY A 446 14.44 9.12 -16.39
C GLY A 446 13.63 7.88 -16.01
N ARG A 447 12.31 7.89 -16.26
CA ARG A 447 11.42 6.76 -15.97
C ARG A 447 11.79 5.49 -16.75
N ASN A 448 12.07 5.63 -18.05
CA ASN A 448 12.53 4.53 -18.90
C ASN A 448 13.83 3.91 -18.39
N GLY A 449 14.81 4.76 -18.03
CA GLY A 449 16.08 4.32 -17.46
C GLY A 449 15.91 3.58 -16.15
N MET A 450 15.06 4.09 -15.24
CA MET A 450 14.79 3.46 -13.94
C MET A 450 14.10 2.11 -14.11
N PHE A 451 13.08 2.00 -14.96
CA PHE A 451 12.43 0.71 -15.21
C PHE A 451 13.40 -0.34 -15.74
N ARG A 452 14.28 0.04 -16.67
CA ARG A 452 15.31 -0.86 -17.21
C ARG A 452 16.18 -1.43 -16.10
N VAL A 453 16.78 -0.55 -15.29
CA VAL A 453 17.65 -0.94 -14.17
C VAL A 453 16.89 -1.82 -13.18
N PHE A 454 15.64 -1.46 -12.83
CA PHE A 454 14.84 -2.24 -11.90
C PHE A 454 14.45 -3.62 -12.44
N SER A 455 14.21 -3.74 -13.74
CA SER A 455 13.90 -5.02 -14.39
C SER A 455 15.14 -5.93 -14.44
N GLU A 456 16.29 -5.38 -14.83
CA GLU A 456 17.58 -6.10 -14.82
C GLU A 456 17.88 -6.65 -13.41
N LEU A 457 17.84 -5.78 -12.40
CA LEU A 457 18.04 -6.17 -11.00
C LEU A 457 17.03 -7.24 -10.55
N PHE A 458 15.77 -7.15 -10.97
CA PHE A 458 14.78 -8.16 -10.64
C PHE A 458 15.15 -9.54 -11.20
N PHE A 459 15.55 -9.62 -12.48
CA PHE A 459 15.94 -10.90 -13.09
C PHE A 459 17.24 -11.46 -12.55
N GLU A 460 18.21 -10.60 -12.18
CA GLU A 460 19.41 -11.03 -11.44
C GLU A 460 19.04 -11.68 -10.09
N GLN A 461 18.01 -11.18 -9.40
CA GLN A 461 17.52 -11.80 -8.18
C GLN A 461 16.78 -13.13 -8.44
N VAL A 462 16.12 -13.29 -9.60
CA VAL A 462 15.53 -14.57 -10.01
C VAL A 462 16.62 -15.60 -10.31
N GLU A 463 17.71 -15.21 -10.99
CA GLU A 463 18.87 -16.06 -11.26
C GLU A 463 19.49 -16.60 -9.97
N GLN A 464 19.58 -15.74 -8.93
CA GLN A 464 20.11 -16.14 -7.62
C GLN A 464 19.15 -17.02 -6.81
N LEU A 465 17.87 -17.10 -7.18
CA LEU A 465 16.83 -17.77 -6.39
C LEU A 465 16.84 -19.29 -6.58
N ALA A 466 17.12 -19.79 -7.78
CA ALA A 466 17.04 -21.20 -8.14
C ALA A 466 18.17 -21.62 -9.10
N ALA A 467 18.41 -22.93 -9.22
CA ALA A 467 19.40 -23.43 -10.17
C ALA A 467 19.00 -23.13 -11.61
N GLU A 468 19.98 -22.88 -12.48
CA GLU A 468 19.77 -22.56 -13.90
C GLU A 468 18.86 -23.56 -14.60
N SER A 469 19.05 -24.87 -14.36
CA SER A 469 18.22 -25.93 -14.95
C SER A 469 16.75 -25.87 -14.53
N ASP A 470 16.47 -25.38 -13.32
CA ASP A 470 15.09 -25.23 -12.82
C ASP A 470 14.41 -24.01 -13.44
N LEU A 471 15.16 -22.91 -13.58
CA LEU A 471 14.71 -21.71 -14.29
C LEU A 471 14.48 -22.01 -15.77
N GLU A 472 15.43 -22.66 -16.44
CA GLU A 472 15.32 -23.04 -17.85
C GLU A 472 14.05 -23.88 -18.07
N ARG A 473 13.82 -24.88 -17.22
CA ARG A 473 12.63 -25.74 -17.29
C ARG A 473 11.34 -24.93 -17.09
N ALA A 474 11.31 -24.05 -16.09
CA ALA A 474 10.13 -23.23 -15.79
C ALA A 474 9.82 -22.22 -16.90
N PHE A 475 10.84 -21.61 -17.51
CA PHE A 475 10.69 -20.50 -18.45
C PHE A 475 10.91 -20.85 -19.92
N SER A 476 11.29 -22.09 -20.28
CA SER A 476 11.54 -22.53 -21.67
C SER A 476 10.41 -22.18 -22.65
N HIS A 477 9.16 -22.19 -22.18
CA HIS A 477 7.99 -21.85 -22.98
C HIS A 477 7.90 -20.36 -23.38
N TYR A 478 8.77 -19.47 -22.85
CA TYR A 478 8.83 -18.04 -23.17
C TYR A 478 9.73 -17.66 -24.34
N VAL A 479 10.57 -18.59 -24.83
CA VAL A 479 11.43 -18.35 -26.01
C VAL A 479 10.65 -17.72 -27.20
N PRO A 480 9.42 -18.14 -27.52
CA PRO A 480 8.61 -17.49 -28.57
C PRO A 480 8.33 -16.02 -28.31
N GLU A 481 7.82 -15.71 -27.11
CA GLU A 481 7.45 -14.36 -26.69
C GLU A 481 8.67 -13.45 -26.66
N TRP A 482 9.80 -13.99 -26.20
CA TRP A 482 11.10 -13.31 -26.22
C TRP A 482 11.47 -12.88 -27.65
N LEU A 483 11.38 -13.81 -28.61
CA LEU A 483 11.73 -13.56 -30.01
C LEU A 483 10.83 -12.50 -30.65
N LYS A 484 9.53 -12.49 -30.32
CA LYS A 484 8.58 -11.49 -30.81
C LYS A 484 9.01 -10.08 -30.42
N ILE A 485 9.30 -9.87 -29.13
CA ILE A 485 9.69 -8.55 -28.60
C ILE A 485 11.06 -8.14 -29.12
N SER A 486 12.04 -9.06 -29.08
CA SER A 486 13.40 -8.82 -29.59
C SER A 486 13.39 -8.34 -31.05
N ARG A 487 12.58 -8.98 -31.91
CA ARG A 487 12.45 -8.57 -33.31
C ARG A 487 11.68 -7.29 -33.50
N HIS A 488 10.69 -7.00 -32.65
CA HIS A 488 10.02 -5.71 -32.68
C HIS A 488 11.02 -4.59 -32.39
N LEU A 489 11.83 -4.73 -31.34
CA LEU A 489 12.90 -3.79 -31.01
C LEU A 489 13.91 -3.66 -32.17
N ALA A 490 14.33 -4.77 -32.77
CA ALA A 490 15.20 -4.75 -33.95
C ALA A 490 14.54 -4.06 -35.15
N THR A 491 13.26 -4.31 -35.42
CA THR A 491 12.52 -3.69 -36.54
C THR A 491 12.39 -2.19 -36.33
N LEU A 492 12.10 -1.74 -35.11
CA LEU A 492 12.07 -0.32 -34.78
C LEU A 492 13.44 0.31 -34.99
N ARG A 493 14.52 -0.36 -34.58
CA ARG A 493 15.90 0.06 -34.85
C ARG A 493 16.17 0.24 -36.35
N PHE A 494 15.77 -0.71 -37.20
CA PHE A 494 16.00 -0.66 -38.65
C PHE A 494 15.16 0.39 -39.38
N ARG A 495 13.91 0.65 -38.94
CA ARG A 495 13.04 1.66 -39.56
C ARG A 495 13.50 3.10 -39.35
N ILE A 496 14.48 3.29 -38.48
CA ILE A 496 14.92 4.56 -37.92
C ILE A 496 16.38 4.84 -38.35
N GLU A 497 16.95 4.09 -39.30
CA GLU A 497 18.31 4.33 -39.82
C GLU A 497 18.51 5.72 -40.45
N THR A 498 17.42 6.42 -40.80
CA THR A 498 17.44 7.82 -41.29
C THR A 498 17.18 8.86 -40.20
N GLU A 499 16.88 8.46 -38.99
CA GLU A 499 16.57 9.31 -37.83
C GLU A 499 17.84 9.58 -36.98
N PRO A 500 17.81 10.51 -36.02
CA PRO A 500 18.97 10.83 -35.18
C PRO A 500 19.58 9.61 -34.46
N ARG A 501 20.91 9.52 -34.41
CA ARG A 501 21.67 8.47 -33.67
C ARG A 501 21.13 8.14 -32.25
N PRO A 502 20.65 9.12 -31.46
CA PRO A 502 20.07 8.83 -30.15
C PRO A 502 18.84 7.91 -30.18
N ILE A 503 18.10 7.81 -31.30
CA ILE A 503 16.98 6.87 -31.44
C ILE A 503 17.47 5.43 -31.61
N TRP A 504 18.58 5.28 -32.33
CA TRP A 504 19.23 3.98 -32.54
C TRP A 504 19.80 3.42 -31.23
N ASP A 505 20.51 4.26 -30.46
CA ASP A 505 21.10 3.89 -29.17
C ASP A 505 20.01 3.41 -28.18
N HIS A 506 18.84 4.04 -28.21
CA HIS A 506 17.71 3.69 -27.34
C HIS A 506 17.19 2.27 -27.55
N TYR A 507 16.96 1.85 -28.80
CA TYR A 507 16.47 0.51 -29.10
C TYR A 507 17.57 -0.55 -28.99
N GLU A 508 18.84 -0.19 -29.22
CA GLU A 508 19.97 -1.08 -28.99
C GLU A 508 20.14 -1.43 -27.52
N VAL A 509 20.19 -0.42 -26.63
CA VAL A 509 20.31 -0.65 -25.18
C VAL A 509 19.18 -1.53 -24.66
N ARG A 510 17.95 -1.32 -25.14
CA ARG A 510 16.79 -2.18 -24.78
C ARG A 510 16.96 -3.61 -25.27
N GLY A 511 17.49 -3.80 -26.48
CA GLY A 511 17.76 -5.12 -27.03
C GLY A 511 18.80 -5.89 -26.19
N ILE A 512 19.84 -5.20 -25.72
CA ILE A 512 20.87 -5.76 -24.82
C ILE A 512 20.23 -6.17 -23.49
N SER A 513 19.54 -5.25 -22.82
CA SER A 513 18.84 -5.55 -21.56
C SER A 513 17.87 -6.72 -21.69
N TRP A 514 17.13 -6.78 -22.80
CA TRP A 514 16.17 -7.86 -23.07
C TRP A 514 16.85 -9.22 -23.25
N TRP A 515 18.06 -9.25 -23.82
CA TRP A 515 18.89 -10.45 -23.90
C TRP A 515 19.39 -10.88 -22.53
N ASP A 516 19.92 -9.94 -21.74
CA ASP A 516 20.49 -10.23 -20.43
C ASP A 516 19.44 -10.80 -19.47
N MET A 517 18.21 -10.27 -19.48
CA MET A 517 17.11 -10.82 -18.67
C MET A 517 16.78 -12.26 -19.03
N ALA A 518 16.87 -12.65 -20.30
CA ALA A 518 16.61 -14.03 -20.72
C ALA A 518 17.75 -14.99 -20.35
N LYS A 519 18.99 -14.47 -20.32
CA LYS A 519 20.14 -15.21 -19.82
C LYS A 519 19.98 -15.55 -18.33
N CYS A 520 19.50 -14.61 -17.52
CA CYS A 520 19.18 -14.86 -16.10
C CYS A 520 18.15 -15.98 -15.89
N LEU A 521 17.34 -16.31 -16.90
CA LEU A 521 16.36 -17.39 -16.87
C LEU A 521 16.88 -18.72 -17.47
N GLY A 522 18.16 -18.81 -17.83
CA GLY A 522 18.76 -19.99 -18.46
C GLY A 522 18.34 -20.21 -19.92
N LEU A 523 17.77 -19.19 -20.60
CA LEU A 523 17.19 -19.34 -21.94
C LEU A 523 18.18 -19.12 -23.09
N GLU A 524 19.45 -18.79 -22.79
CA GLU A 524 20.45 -18.39 -23.78
C GLU A 524 20.61 -19.43 -24.90
N GLN A 525 20.77 -20.71 -24.55
CA GLN A 525 20.99 -21.77 -25.54
C GLN A 525 19.76 -21.98 -26.43
N GLN A 526 18.56 -21.98 -25.86
CA GLN A 526 17.32 -22.19 -26.60
C GLN A 526 17.04 -21.02 -27.55
N ILE A 527 17.32 -19.79 -27.12
CA ILE A 527 17.19 -18.60 -27.95
C ILE A 527 18.20 -18.63 -29.10
N LYS A 528 19.48 -18.95 -28.84
CA LYS A 528 20.49 -19.10 -29.91
C LYS A 528 20.07 -20.15 -30.93
N ALA A 529 19.67 -21.33 -30.46
CA ALA A 529 19.18 -22.39 -31.33
C ALA A 529 17.96 -21.96 -32.16
N ALA A 530 17.04 -21.19 -31.56
CA ALA A 530 15.87 -20.68 -32.27
C ALA A 530 16.24 -19.64 -33.34
N LEU A 531 17.17 -18.72 -33.04
CA LEU A 531 17.69 -17.73 -34.00
C LEU A 531 18.46 -18.40 -35.15
N GLU A 532 19.29 -19.39 -34.84
CA GLU A 532 20.07 -20.15 -35.82
C GLU A 532 19.23 -21.09 -36.67
N SER A 533 18.04 -21.50 -36.19
CA SER A 533 17.18 -22.45 -36.90
C SER A 533 16.73 -21.97 -38.28
N GLY A 534 16.77 -20.65 -38.55
CA GLY A 534 16.35 -20.05 -39.82
C GLY A 534 14.89 -20.31 -40.19
N LYS A 535 14.09 -20.83 -39.25
CA LYS A 535 12.72 -21.28 -39.48
C LYS A 535 11.77 -20.09 -39.61
N SER A 536 10.99 -20.06 -40.68
CA SER A 536 9.98 -19.02 -40.91
C SER A 536 8.55 -19.58 -41.02
N CYS A 537 7.62 -18.89 -40.35
CA CYS A 537 6.20 -18.88 -40.64
C CYS A 537 5.97 -18.70 -42.14
N SER A 538 5.29 -19.66 -42.74
CA SER A 538 5.03 -19.66 -44.18
C SER A 538 3.92 -18.70 -44.59
N TYR A 539 3.23 -18.06 -43.64
CA TYR A 539 2.33 -16.95 -43.98
C TYR A 539 3.17 -15.77 -44.47
N ALA A 540 3.15 -15.50 -45.78
CA ALA A 540 4.01 -14.51 -46.42
C ALA A 540 3.83 -13.07 -45.90
N ARG A 541 2.65 -12.76 -45.36
CA ARG A 541 2.36 -11.47 -44.71
C ARG A 541 2.36 -11.57 -43.18
N CYS A 542 2.97 -12.61 -42.63
CA CYS A 542 3.21 -12.68 -41.20
C CYS A 542 4.00 -11.41 -40.83
N PRO A 543 3.53 -10.61 -39.87
CA PRO A 543 4.29 -9.45 -39.40
C PRO A 543 5.62 -9.87 -38.73
N ALA A 544 5.77 -11.15 -38.38
CA ALA A 544 7.00 -11.75 -37.86
C ALA A 544 7.25 -13.13 -38.51
N PRO A 545 7.66 -13.17 -39.79
CA PRO A 545 7.72 -14.42 -40.54
C PRO A 545 8.80 -15.35 -40.00
N ASN A 546 9.82 -14.91 -39.28
CA ASN A 546 10.86 -15.83 -38.77
C ASN A 546 10.48 -16.50 -37.42
N ASP A 547 9.22 -16.38 -36.97
CA ASP A 547 8.78 -16.71 -35.60
C ASP A 547 8.17 -18.12 -35.48
N LEU A 548 8.98 -19.18 -35.65
CA LEU A 548 8.52 -20.54 -35.31
C LEU A 548 8.88 -20.94 -33.87
N GLY A 549 9.21 -19.98 -33.00
CA GLY A 549 9.43 -20.24 -31.59
C GLY A 549 8.14 -20.82 -30.99
N GLY A 550 8.14 -22.09 -30.61
CA GLY A 550 7.13 -22.72 -29.73
C GLY A 550 5.73 -22.97 -30.30
N GLY A 551 5.12 -22.05 -31.04
CA GLY A 551 3.80 -22.24 -31.65
C GLY A 551 3.89 -23.01 -32.95
N GLN A 552 4.27 -24.29 -32.93
CA GLN A 552 4.35 -25.12 -34.14
C GLN A 552 2.96 -25.57 -34.57
N LEU A 553 2.18 -24.70 -35.20
CA LEU A 553 1.02 -25.21 -35.95
C LEU A 553 1.53 -25.91 -37.19
N THR A 554 1.39 -27.22 -37.14
CA THR A 554 1.76 -28.07 -38.23
C THR A 554 0.72 -27.93 -39.33
N CYS A 555 1.20 -27.86 -40.56
CA CYS A 555 0.31 -28.06 -41.69
C CYS A 555 -0.26 -29.47 -41.60
N ARG A 556 -1.60 -29.62 -41.64
CA ARG A 556 -2.26 -30.93 -41.54
C ARG A 556 -1.89 -31.90 -42.67
N LEU A 557 -1.35 -31.38 -43.77
CA LEU A 557 -0.97 -32.16 -44.95
C LEU A 557 0.47 -32.69 -44.86
N CYS A 558 1.46 -31.81 -44.64
CA CYS A 558 2.87 -32.22 -44.56
C CYS A 558 3.37 -32.51 -43.14
N TYR A 559 2.57 -32.21 -42.12
CA TYR A 559 2.93 -32.28 -40.69
C TYR A 559 4.19 -31.49 -40.33
N ARG A 560 4.65 -30.60 -41.21
CA ARG A 560 5.76 -29.70 -40.92
C ARG A 560 5.25 -28.53 -40.08
N PRO A 561 6.02 -28.05 -39.09
CA PRO A 561 5.77 -26.79 -38.43
C PRO A 561 5.83 -25.65 -39.45
N THR A 562 4.69 -25.03 -39.72
CA THR A 562 4.56 -24.09 -40.84
C THR A 562 4.15 -22.70 -40.37
N TYR A 563 3.38 -22.58 -39.29
CA TYR A 563 2.78 -21.30 -38.89
C TYR A 563 3.09 -20.98 -37.44
N CYS A 564 3.32 -19.69 -37.16
CA CYS A 564 3.59 -19.17 -35.82
C CYS A 564 2.35 -19.01 -34.93
N SER A 565 1.14 -19.01 -35.51
CA SER A 565 -0.12 -18.86 -34.78
C SER A 565 -1.32 -19.37 -35.58
N ALA A 566 -2.42 -19.68 -34.89
CA ALA A 566 -3.66 -20.15 -35.52
C ALA A 566 -4.22 -19.10 -36.48
N GLN A 567 -4.02 -17.82 -36.15
CA GLN A 567 -4.39 -16.70 -37.00
C GLN A 567 -3.56 -16.66 -38.29
N CYS A 568 -2.25 -16.91 -38.22
CA CYS A 568 -1.39 -16.97 -39.42
C CYS A 568 -1.74 -18.17 -40.31
N GLN A 569 -2.00 -19.35 -39.71
CA GLN A 569 -2.47 -20.53 -40.44
C GLN A 569 -3.80 -20.25 -41.16
N ALA A 570 -4.79 -19.73 -40.43
CA ALA A 570 -6.11 -19.43 -41.00
C ALA A 570 -6.04 -18.37 -42.10
N ARG A 571 -5.23 -17.32 -41.93
CA ARG A 571 -5.07 -16.26 -42.93
C ARG A 571 -4.33 -16.71 -44.18
N ASP A 572 -3.31 -17.55 -44.02
CA ASP A 572 -2.58 -18.15 -45.14
C ASP A 572 -3.48 -19.06 -45.98
N TRP A 573 -4.34 -19.86 -45.32
CA TRP A 573 -5.24 -20.81 -45.99
C TRP A 573 -6.40 -20.13 -46.72
N VAL A 574 -6.84 -18.97 -46.25
CA VAL A 574 -7.99 -18.25 -46.84
C VAL A 574 -7.56 -17.29 -47.96
N ASN A 575 -6.38 -16.66 -47.83
CA ASN A 575 -5.97 -15.60 -48.76
C ASN A 575 -4.66 -15.97 -49.45
N ASP A 576 -4.76 -16.42 -50.70
CA ASP A 576 -3.63 -16.59 -51.59
C ASP A 576 -3.22 -15.22 -52.15
N PHE A 577 -2.29 -14.55 -51.45
CA PHE A 577 -1.80 -13.22 -51.84
C PHE A 577 -0.84 -13.26 -53.06
N GLY A 578 -1.08 -14.14 -54.04
CA GLY A 578 -0.34 -14.22 -55.30
C GLY A 578 1.00 -14.96 -55.23
N LEU A 579 1.37 -15.52 -54.07
CA LEU A 579 2.58 -16.34 -53.88
C LEU A 579 2.26 -17.83 -53.70
N GLY A 580 0.98 -18.21 -53.68
CA GLY A 580 0.51 -19.53 -53.31
C GLY A 580 0.45 -19.67 -51.79
N SER A 581 -0.73 -19.98 -51.23
CA SER A 581 -0.82 -20.41 -49.84
C SER A 581 0.06 -21.66 -49.60
N HIS A 582 0.58 -21.86 -48.39
CA HIS A 582 1.28 -23.12 -48.10
C HIS A 582 0.34 -24.32 -48.21
N GLN A 583 -0.97 -24.15 -48.06
CA GLN A 583 -1.97 -25.19 -48.30
C GLN A 583 -1.96 -25.67 -49.76
N THR A 584 -1.86 -24.75 -50.72
CA THR A 584 -1.86 -25.06 -52.17
C THR A 584 -0.50 -25.53 -52.68
N SER A 585 0.60 -25.09 -52.07
CA SER A 585 1.98 -25.47 -52.46
C SER A 585 2.54 -26.65 -51.65
N CYS A 586 1.73 -27.24 -50.76
CA CYS A 586 2.16 -28.34 -49.90
C CYS A 586 2.47 -29.59 -50.73
N THR A 587 3.71 -30.08 -50.71
CA THR A 587 4.18 -31.23 -51.49
C THR A 587 3.56 -32.60 -51.12
N ARG A 588 2.61 -32.64 -50.19
CA ARG A 588 1.77 -33.82 -49.89
C ARG A 588 0.29 -33.64 -50.31
N ALA A 589 -0.04 -32.53 -50.99
CA ALA A 589 -1.37 -32.27 -51.55
C ALA A 589 -1.53 -32.81 -53.00
N THR A 590 -0.46 -33.35 -53.58
CA THR A 590 -0.43 -34.05 -54.87
C THR A 590 -0.25 -35.54 -54.68
#